data_AF-A0A0G0KTH5-F1
#
_entry.id   AF-A0A0G0KTH5-F1
#
_cell.length_a   1.000
_cell.length_b   1.000
_cell.length_c   1.000
_cell.angle_alpha   90.00
_cell.angle_beta   90.00
_cell.angle_gamma   90.00
#
_symmetry.space_group_name_H-M   'P 1'
#
loop_
_entity.id
_entity.type
_entity.pdbx_description
1 polymer ?
#
loop_
_entity_poly.entity_id
_entity_poly.type
_entity_poly.pdbx_seq_one_letter_code
_entity_poly.pdbx_strand_id
1 'polypeptide(L)'
;MIEAYKIILRESGSVRRAEELARRMKAKSGQNMHKPSVRQTDLRIVSEDVDKMQSDLQNALSLIGNGDDTKQTSVKLIRSRRETRLVFTFKGGLEDTEERLQKIYKSITS
;
A
#
# COMPACT_ATOMS: atom_id res chain seq x y z
N MET A 1 15.60 -13.82 10.76
CA MET A 1 15.31 -13.42 12.16
C MET A 1 16.37 -12.47 12.70
N ILE A 2 17.64 -12.89 12.83
CA ILE A 2 18.73 -12.03 13.35
C ILE A 2 18.95 -10.78 12.48
N GLU A 3 18.85 -10.90 11.15
CA GLU A 3 18.97 -9.73 10.26
C GLU A 3 17.85 -8.70 10.41
N ALA A 4 16.59 -9.14 10.65
CA ALA A 4 15.49 -8.21 10.92
C ALA A 4 15.75 -7.41 12.19
N TYR A 5 16.33 -8.05 13.21
CA TYR A 5 16.66 -7.38 14.46
C TYR A 5 17.72 -6.29 14.27
N LYS A 6 18.75 -6.56 13.45
CA LYS A 6 19.77 -5.56 13.10
C LYS A 6 19.19 -4.36 12.33
N ILE A 7 18.23 -4.60 11.44
CA ILE A 7 17.55 -3.54 10.67
C ILE A 7 16.69 -2.68 11.60
N ILE A 8 15.88 -3.29 12.48
CA ILE A 8 15.03 -2.55 13.43
C ILE A 8 15.85 -1.66 14.37
N LEU A 9 16.96 -2.18 14.91
CA LEU A 9 17.84 -1.43 15.80
C LEU A 9 18.56 -0.29 15.08
N ARG A 10 18.96 -0.47 13.81
CA ARG A 10 19.59 0.61 13.02
C ARG A 10 18.62 1.73 12.67
N GLU A 11 17.37 1.39 12.34
CA GLU A 11 16.38 2.37 11.88
C GLU A 11 15.59 3.03 13.00
N SER A 12 15.85 2.70 14.28
CA SER A 12 14.98 3.09 15.41
C SER A 12 13.50 2.84 15.09
N GLY A 13 13.22 1.68 14.48
CA GLY A 13 11.97 1.44 13.77
C GLY A 13 10.75 1.47 14.69
N SER A 14 9.70 2.20 14.29
CA SER A 14 8.41 2.18 15.00
C SER A 14 7.80 0.77 15.03
N VAL A 15 6.92 0.50 15.99
CA VAL A 15 6.23 -0.81 16.13
C VAL A 15 5.61 -1.27 14.81
N ARG A 16 5.02 -0.32 14.05
CA ARG A 16 4.42 -0.59 12.74
C ARG A 16 5.44 -1.04 11.70
N ARG A 17 6.62 -0.40 11.67
CA ARG A 17 7.74 -0.74 10.77
C ARG A 17 8.32 -2.12 11.11
N ALA A 18 8.47 -2.41 12.40
CA ALA A 18 8.93 -3.72 12.88
C ALA A 18 7.96 -4.84 12.51
N GLU A 19 6.65 -4.60 12.63
CA GLU A 19 5.62 -5.57 12.23
C GLU A 19 5.65 -5.85 10.71
N GLU A 20 5.81 -4.82 9.90
CA GLU A 20 5.89 -4.95 8.45
C GLU A 20 7.15 -5.74 8.02
N LEU A 21 8.30 -5.44 8.62
CA LEU A 21 9.53 -6.18 8.38
C LEU A 21 9.40 -7.65 8.78
N ALA A 22 8.74 -7.93 9.91
CA ALA A 22 8.46 -9.30 10.34
C ALA A 22 7.55 -10.04 9.36
N ARG A 23 6.54 -9.36 8.78
CA ARG A 23 5.68 -9.92 7.73
C ARG A 23 6.47 -10.23 6.46
N ARG A 24 7.34 -9.32 6.00
CA ARG A 24 8.23 -9.54 4.83
C ARG A 24 9.18 -10.71 5.05
N MET A 25 9.82 -10.79 6.22
CA MET A 25 10.73 -11.89 6.54
C MET A 25 10.01 -13.22 6.62
N LYS A 26 8.82 -13.28 7.23
CA LYS A 26 7.99 -14.51 7.22
C LYS A 26 7.62 -14.96 5.81
N ALA A 27 7.27 -14.02 4.92
CA ALA A 27 6.99 -14.32 3.52
C ALA A 27 8.24 -14.82 2.76
N LYS A 28 9.41 -14.20 2.97
CA LYS A 28 10.69 -14.60 2.34
C LYS A 28 11.23 -15.93 2.84
N SER A 29 11.08 -16.23 4.13
CA SER A 29 11.64 -17.45 4.75
C SER A 29 10.81 -18.72 4.49
N GLY A 30 9.67 -18.63 3.79
CA GLY A 30 8.79 -19.76 3.53
C GLY A 30 8.20 -20.41 4.79
N GLN A 31 8.42 -19.82 5.98
CA GLN A 31 7.90 -20.33 7.24
C GLN A 31 6.38 -20.19 7.23
N ASN A 32 5.73 -21.34 7.03
CA ASN A 32 4.31 -21.61 6.97
C ASN A 32 3.40 -20.41 7.27
N MET A 33 2.99 -19.71 6.21
CA MET A 33 1.74 -18.94 6.21
C MET A 33 0.50 -19.87 6.15
N HIS A 34 0.66 -21.14 6.50
CA HIS A 34 -0.39 -22.13 6.61
C HIS A 34 -1.22 -21.84 7.86
N LYS A 35 -2.07 -20.81 7.79
CA LYS A 35 -3.28 -20.82 8.62
C LYS A 35 -4.23 -21.81 7.98
N PRO A 36 -4.69 -22.86 8.69
CA PRO A 36 -5.53 -23.91 8.11
C PRO A 36 -6.85 -23.39 7.50
N SER A 37 -7.25 -22.16 7.85
CA SER A 37 -8.47 -21.49 7.36
C SER A 37 -8.29 -20.64 6.10
N VAL A 38 -7.07 -20.32 5.64
CA VAL A 38 -6.85 -19.38 4.53
C VAL A 38 -6.27 -20.10 3.32
N ARG A 39 -6.98 -20.06 2.19
CA ARG A 39 -6.47 -20.64 0.93
C ARG A 39 -5.20 -19.90 0.53
N GLN A 40 -4.14 -20.62 0.13
CA GLN A 40 -2.86 -20.01 -0.22
C GLN A 40 -2.95 -18.93 -1.32
N THR A 41 -3.98 -19.00 -2.15
CA THR A 41 -4.21 -18.04 -3.23
C THR A 41 -4.84 -16.72 -2.76
N ASP A 42 -5.36 -16.64 -1.52
CA ASP A 42 -5.81 -15.41 -0.85
C ASP A 42 -4.67 -14.63 -0.20
N LEU A 43 -3.49 -15.26 -0.11
CA LEU A 43 -2.35 -14.66 0.56
C LEU A 43 -1.89 -13.43 -0.22
N ARG A 44 -1.90 -12.28 0.48
CA ARG A 44 -1.38 -11.02 -0.06
C ARG A 44 0.09 -11.20 -0.40
N ILE A 45 0.43 -10.83 -1.63
CA ILE A 45 1.81 -10.74 -2.09
C ILE A 45 2.38 -9.45 -1.51
N VAL A 46 3.42 -9.58 -0.69
CA VAL A 46 4.15 -8.45 -0.12
C VAL A 46 5.42 -8.26 -0.95
N SER A 47 5.49 -7.16 -1.70
CA SER A 47 6.63 -6.79 -2.53
C SER A 47 6.89 -5.30 -2.41
N GLU A 48 8.18 -4.92 -2.39
CA GLU A 48 8.61 -3.52 -2.34
C GLU A 48 8.14 -2.73 -3.57
N ASP A 49 8.04 -3.37 -4.73
CA ASP A 49 7.51 -2.74 -5.94
C ASP A 49 6.05 -2.32 -5.78
N VAL A 50 5.25 -3.13 -5.07
CA VAL A 50 3.83 -2.86 -4.81
C VAL A 50 3.68 -1.70 -3.83
N ASP A 51 4.53 -1.66 -2.80
CA ASP A 51 4.52 -0.57 -1.83
C ASP A 51 5.01 0.75 -2.45
N LYS A 52 6.00 0.68 -3.35
CA LYS A 52 6.46 1.81 -4.15
C LYS A 52 5.36 2.33 -5.08
N MET A 53 4.71 1.45 -5.84
CA MET A 53 3.57 1.81 -6.69
C MET A 53 2.44 2.49 -5.88
N GLN A 54 2.11 1.98 -4.69
CA GLN A 54 1.10 2.60 -3.84
C GLN A 54 1.53 4.01 -3.41
N SER A 55 2.79 4.18 -3.02
CA SER A 55 3.36 5.46 -2.60
C SER A 55 3.37 6.47 -3.75
N ASP A 56 3.79 6.04 -4.95
CA ASP A 56 3.84 6.88 -6.14
C ASP A 56 2.43 7.35 -6.55
N LEU A 57 1.44 6.44 -6.53
CA LEU A 57 0.04 6.77 -6.78
C LEU A 57 -0.53 7.75 -5.74
N GLN A 58 -0.20 7.55 -4.47
CA GLN A 58 -0.64 8.43 -3.39
C GLN A 58 -0.04 9.83 -3.54
N ASN A 59 1.25 9.92 -3.89
CA ASN A 59 1.93 11.20 -4.13
C ASN A 59 1.34 11.93 -5.34
N ALA A 60 1.13 11.22 -6.45
CA ALA A 60 0.56 11.79 -7.66
C ALA A 60 -0.84 12.41 -7.44
N LEU A 61 -1.64 11.82 -6.54
CA LEU A 61 -2.98 12.29 -6.21
C LEU A 61 -3.03 13.29 -5.05
N SER A 62 -1.97 13.41 -4.25
CA SER A 62 -1.86 14.38 -3.16
C SER A 62 -1.45 15.78 -3.66
N LEU A 63 -0.64 15.84 -4.73
CA LEU A 63 -0.17 17.10 -5.33
C LEU A 63 -1.28 17.97 -5.97
N ILE A 64 -2.50 17.44 -6.09
CA ILE A 64 -3.62 18.08 -6.79
C ILE A 64 -4.59 18.74 -5.78
N GLY A 65 -4.42 18.48 -4.48
CA GLY A 65 -5.25 19.10 -3.45
C GLY A 65 -4.75 20.49 -3.06
N ASN A 66 -5.67 21.45 -2.97
CA ASN A 66 -5.43 22.78 -2.41
C ASN A 66 -5.03 22.68 -0.94
N GLY A 67 -3.73 22.53 -0.63
CA GLY A 67 -3.04 22.90 0.63
C GLY A 67 -3.53 22.32 1.97
N ASP A 68 -4.71 21.70 2.03
CA ASP A 68 -5.33 21.19 3.25
C ASP A 68 -4.87 19.75 3.47
N ASP A 69 -3.96 19.58 4.41
CA ASP A 69 -3.48 18.27 4.88
C ASP A 69 -4.61 17.34 5.36
N THR A 70 -5.80 17.88 5.63
CA THR A 70 -6.98 17.12 6.05
C THR A 70 -7.72 16.41 4.90
N LYS A 71 -7.48 16.79 3.63
CA LYS A 71 -8.18 16.26 2.44
C LYS A 71 -7.29 15.38 1.55
N GLN A 72 -6.37 14.63 2.17
CA GLN A 72 -5.48 13.73 1.44
C GLN A 72 -6.23 12.53 0.84
N THR A 73 -5.85 12.19 -0.39
CA THR A 73 -6.35 11.00 -1.09
C THR A 73 -5.72 9.75 -0.49
N SER A 74 -6.54 8.77 -0.09
CA SER A 74 -6.04 7.47 0.36
C SER A 74 -6.01 6.50 -0.81
N VAL A 75 -4.85 5.87 -1.02
CA VAL A 75 -4.67 4.82 -2.02
C VAL A 75 -4.33 3.52 -1.32
N LYS A 76 -5.08 2.45 -1.63
CA LYS A 76 -4.80 1.11 -1.13
C LYS A 76 -4.62 0.15 -2.30
N LEU A 77 -3.44 -0.45 -2.39
CA LEU A 77 -3.11 -1.46 -3.38
C LEU A 77 -2.93 -2.82 -2.69
N ILE A 78 -3.79 -3.78 -3.05
CA ILE A 78 -3.74 -5.14 -2.55
C ILE A 78 -3.57 -6.07 -3.76
N ARG A 79 -2.48 -6.83 -3.80
CA ARG A 79 -2.25 -7.85 -4.81
C ARG A 79 -2.23 -9.24 -4.17
N SER A 80 -3.00 -10.16 -4.74
CA SER A 80 -2.97 -11.60 -4.46
C SER A 80 -2.57 -12.34 -5.74
N ARG A 81 -2.54 -13.68 -5.69
CA ARG A 81 -2.28 -14.51 -6.89
C ARG A 81 -3.44 -14.50 -7.89
N ARG A 82 -4.65 -14.13 -7.49
CA ARG A 82 -5.86 -14.19 -8.34
C ARG A 82 -6.47 -12.84 -8.66
N GLU A 83 -6.27 -11.85 -7.79
CA GLU A 83 -6.83 -10.51 -7.97
C GLU A 83 -5.83 -9.44 -7.52
N THR A 84 -5.83 -8.32 -8.25
CA THR A 84 -5.21 -7.06 -7.82
C THR A 84 -6.33 -6.05 -7.62
N ARG A 85 -6.47 -5.53 -6.41
CA ARG A 85 -7.46 -4.53 -6.04
C ARG A 85 -6.77 -3.19 -5.75
N LEU A 86 -7.17 -2.17 -6.49
CA LEU A 86 -6.83 -0.77 -6.27
C LEU A 86 -8.05 -0.05 -5.74
N VAL A 87 -7.92 0.62 -4.60
CA VAL A 87 -8.99 1.44 -4.00
C VAL A 87 -8.47 2.85 -3.83
N PHE A 88 -9.13 3.80 -4.48
CA PHE A 88 -8.93 5.22 -4.31
C PHE A 88 -10.05 5.77 -3.42
N THR A 89 -9.70 6.56 -2.42
CA THR A 89 -10.67 7.25 -1.57
C THR A 89 -10.34 8.73 -1.56
N PHE A 90 -11.17 9.52 -2.24
CA PHE A 90 -11.08 10.97 -2.26
C PHE A 90 -11.97 11.54 -1.15
N LYS A 91 -11.40 12.42 -0.33
CA LYS A 91 -12.13 13.14 0.72
C LYS A 91 -12.15 14.62 0.34
N GLY A 92 -13.31 15.26 0.39
CA GLY A 92 -13.43 16.67 0.04
C GLY A 92 -14.83 17.04 -0.43
N GLY A 93 -14.94 18.26 -0.98
CA GLY A 93 -16.13 18.72 -1.67
C GLY A 93 -16.22 18.13 -3.09
N LEU A 94 -17.40 18.22 -3.69
CA LEU A 94 -17.69 17.64 -5.00
C LEU A 94 -16.68 18.10 -6.07
N GLU A 95 -16.39 19.39 -6.12
CA GLU A 95 -15.46 20.01 -7.08
C GLU A 95 -14.02 19.48 -6.93
N ASP A 96 -13.50 19.43 -5.70
CA ASP A 96 -12.16 18.90 -5.38
C ASP A 96 -12.03 17.41 -5.77
N THR A 97 -13.10 16.63 -5.56
CA THR A 97 -13.10 15.19 -5.86
C THR A 97 -13.25 14.90 -7.35
N GLU A 98 -13.99 15.74 -8.07
CA GLU A 98 -14.24 15.58 -9.51
C GLU A 98 -12.95 15.79 -10.31
N GLU A 99 -12.12 16.78 -9.97
CA GLU A 99 -10.84 17.01 -10.65
C GLU A 99 -9.92 15.78 -10.55
N ARG A 100 -9.83 15.18 -9.37
CA ARG A 100 -9.02 13.98 -9.12
C ARG A 100 -9.57 12.76 -9.86
N LEU A 101 -10.90 12.60 -9.89
CA LEU A 101 -11.57 11.53 -10.61
C LEU A 101 -11.33 11.64 -12.13
N GLN A 102 -11.54 12.83 -12.69
CA GLN A 102 -11.33 13.10 -14.11
C GLN A 102 -9.90 12.81 -14.55
N LYS A 103 -8.90 13.09 -13.71
CA LYS A 103 -7.51 12.76 -14.03
C LYS A 103 -7.28 11.26 -14.12
N ILE A 104 -7.80 10.47 -13.18
CA ILE A 104 -7.70 9.01 -13.24
C ILE A 104 -8.40 8.49 -14.50
N TYR A 105 -9.61 8.99 -14.78
CA TYR A 105 -10.36 8.60 -15.97
C TYR A 105 -9.57 8.87 -17.25
N LYS A 106 -9.05 10.09 -17.41
CA LYS A 106 -8.23 10.47 -18.57
C LYS A 106 -6.95 9.64 -18.67
N SER A 107 -6.24 9.42 -17.56
CA SER A 107 -5.00 8.63 -17.56
C SER A 107 -5.21 7.14 -17.88
N ILE A 108 -6.43 6.62 -17.75
CA ILE A 108 -6.75 5.22 -18.09
C ILE A 108 -7.33 5.10 -19.50
N THR A 109 -8.12 6.08 -19.95
CA THR A 109 -8.89 6.01 -21.21
C THR A 109 -8.20 6.72 -22.39
N SER A 110 -7.25 7.63 -22.16
CA SER A 110 -6.46 8.29 -23.22
C SER A 110 -5.15 7.57 -23.52
#